data_AF-A0A957CLX2-F1
#
_entry.id   AF-A0A957CLX2-F1
#
_cell.length_a   1.000
_cell.length_b   1.000
_cell.length_c   1.000
_cell.angle_alpha   90.00
_cell.angle_beta   90.00
_cell.angle_gamma   90.00
#
_symmetry.space_group_name_H-M   'P 1'
#
loop_
_entity.id
_entity.type
_entity.pdbx_description
1 polymer ?
#
loop_
_entity_poly.entity_id
_entity_poly.type
_entity_poly.pdbx_seq_one_letter_code
_entity_poly.pdbx_strand_id
1 'polypeptide(L)'
;DNIQAIAQNNGAYIEAYEIGNEPNLDASYGWTDAPNAADYVTLLCEAYGRIKAVDPDAIVVSAGLAPTGRVTGSWNGHAGHNGLFQDEREFFKEFVTAGGGNCVDAVGYHPYGYAADYDNPPDPDPGCTNGFCFRGVEKLYELMQANGLADKKVWATEFGWIVSPPDECLNDGSWDGRTWQIVS
;
A
#
# COMPACT_ATOMS: atom_id res chain seq x y z
N ASP A 1 2.77 -9.76 20.86
CA ASP A 1 2.27 -9.50 22.23
C ASP A 1 1.65 -8.11 22.44
N ASN A 2 2.28 -7.02 22.01
CA ASN A 2 1.73 -5.66 22.27
C ASN A 2 0.36 -5.40 21.59
N ILE A 3 0.16 -5.81 20.33
CA ILE A 3 -1.09 -5.53 19.59
C ILE A 3 -2.35 -6.10 20.24
N GLN A 4 -2.26 -7.28 20.86
CA GLN A 4 -3.39 -7.91 21.55
C GLN A 4 -3.81 -7.10 22.78
N ALA A 5 -2.84 -6.61 23.56
CA ALA A 5 -3.13 -5.79 24.72
C ALA A 5 -3.70 -4.42 24.31
N ILE A 6 -3.22 -3.84 23.21
CA ILE A 6 -3.81 -2.62 22.64
C ILE A 6 -5.27 -2.88 22.27
N ALA A 7 -5.55 -3.96 21.53
CA ALA A 7 -6.91 -4.29 21.12
C ALA A 7 -7.85 -4.51 22.31
N GLN A 8 -7.42 -5.34 23.28
CA GLN A 8 -8.20 -5.66 24.47
C GLN A 8 -8.56 -4.43 25.30
N ASN A 9 -7.65 -3.45 25.41
CA ASN A 9 -7.84 -2.30 26.29
C ASN A 9 -8.54 -1.12 25.59
N ASN A 10 -8.66 -1.13 24.26
CA ASN A 10 -9.10 0.04 23.49
C ASN A 10 -10.25 -0.23 22.52
N GLY A 11 -10.89 -1.41 22.53
CA GLY A 11 -12.01 -1.73 21.64
C GLY A 11 -13.21 -0.77 21.73
N ALA A 12 -13.33 0.03 22.80
CA ALA A 12 -14.34 1.09 22.90
C ALA A 12 -13.98 2.39 22.13
N TYR A 13 -12.74 2.51 21.66
CA TYR A 13 -12.18 3.73 21.05
C TYR A 13 -11.54 3.50 19.69
N ILE A 14 -11.11 2.28 19.39
CA ILE A 14 -10.42 1.92 18.15
C ILE A 14 -11.29 0.94 17.37
N GLU A 15 -11.79 1.39 16.22
CA GLU A 15 -12.63 0.58 15.32
C GLU A 15 -11.80 -0.25 14.35
N ALA A 16 -10.60 0.21 13.99
CA ALA A 16 -9.78 -0.42 12.98
C ALA A 16 -8.28 -0.40 13.34
N TYR A 17 -7.57 -1.44 12.93
CA TYR A 17 -6.13 -1.61 13.07
C TYR A 17 -5.51 -1.81 11.69
N GLU A 18 -4.71 -0.83 11.26
CA GLU A 18 -3.84 -0.98 10.10
C GLU A 18 -2.52 -1.62 10.52
N ILE A 19 -2.12 -2.69 9.84
CA ILE A 19 -0.92 -3.46 10.21
C ILE A 19 0.22 -3.16 9.25
N GLY A 20 1.09 -2.24 9.65
CA GLY A 20 2.28 -1.82 8.90
C GLY A 20 2.05 -0.56 8.06
N ASN A 21 3.00 -0.25 7.17
CA ASN A 21 2.95 0.87 6.23
C ASN A 21 3.86 0.58 5.03
N GLU A 22 3.33 0.58 3.81
CA GLU A 22 4.12 0.44 2.56
C GLU A 22 5.17 -0.69 2.58
N PRO A 23 4.78 -1.96 2.82
CA PRO A 23 5.71 -3.09 2.89
C PRO A 23 6.36 -3.45 1.54
N ASN A 24 5.93 -2.79 0.46
CA ASN A 24 6.50 -2.90 -0.87
C ASN A 24 7.67 -1.92 -1.14
N LEU A 25 8.14 -1.23 -0.09
CA LEU A 25 9.35 -0.38 -0.08
C LEU A 25 10.42 -0.93 0.89
N ASP A 26 11.69 -0.51 0.74
CA ASP A 26 12.84 -0.97 1.54
C ASP A 26 13.35 0.07 2.59
N ALA A 27 14.63 -0.06 2.97
CA ALA A 27 15.36 0.78 3.94
C ALA A 27 15.46 2.24 3.59
N SER A 28 15.40 2.59 2.32
CA SER A 28 15.32 3.99 1.92
C SER A 28 13.99 4.64 2.34
N TYR A 29 12.99 3.83 2.71
CA TYR A 29 11.65 4.26 3.12
C TYR A 29 11.23 3.76 4.52
N GLY A 30 12.13 3.11 5.28
CA GLY A 30 11.93 2.80 6.71
C GLY A 30 11.98 1.33 7.10
N TRP A 31 12.14 0.39 6.15
CA TRP A 31 12.23 -1.05 6.42
C TRP A 31 13.66 -1.58 6.36
N THR A 32 14.13 -2.43 7.28
CA THR A 32 15.55 -2.87 7.22
C THR A 32 15.87 -3.83 6.06
N ASP A 33 14.86 -4.41 5.45
CA ASP A 33 14.96 -5.49 4.48
C ASP A 33 14.23 -5.14 3.19
N ALA A 34 14.62 -5.80 2.09
CA ALA A 34 13.92 -5.68 0.82
C ALA A 34 12.47 -6.21 0.92
N PRO A 35 11.53 -5.68 0.12
CA PRO A 35 10.14 -6.12 0.15
C PRO A 35 9.97 -7.63 -0.04
N ASN A 36 9.12 -8.23 0.77
CA ASN A 36 8.67 -9.61 0.64
C ASN A 36 7.22 -9.75 1.12
N ALA A 37 6.31 -10.12 0.21
CA ALA A 37 4.89 -10.22 0.55
C ALA A 37 4.57 -11.36 1.52
N ALA A 38 5.29 -12.49 1.47
CA ALA A 38 5.05 -13.63 2.35
C ALA A 38 5.47 -13.35 3.80
N ASP A 39 6.59 -12.63 3.98
CA ASP A 39 7.04 -12.18 5.30
C ASP A 39 6.04 -11.20 5.90
N TYR A 40 5.55 -10.25 5.09
CA TYR A 40 4.49 -9.33 5.51
C TYR A 40 3.19 -10.07 5.89
N VAL A 41 2.75 -11.03 5.08
CA VAL A 41 1.54 -11.84 5.38
C VAL A 41 1.70 -12.62 6.69
N THR A 42 2.90 -13.12 6.98
CA THR A 42 3.17 -13.80 8.26
C THR A 42 2.91 -12.86 9.45
N LEU A 43 3.42 -11.63 9.41
CA LEU A 43 3.18 -10.63 10.44
C LEU A 43 1.70 -10.24 10.53
N LEU A 44 1.06 -10.01 9.38
CA LEU A 44 -0.34 -9.60 9.28
C LEU A 44 -1.28 -10.66 9.87
N CYS A 45 -1.11 -11.92 9.50
CA CYS A 45 -1.95 -13.01 10.00
C CYS A 45 -1.81 -13.22 11.51
N GLU A 46 -0.59 -13.08 12.05
CA GLU A 46 -0.36 -13.13 13.49
C GLU A 46 -1.07 -11.97 14.21
N ALA A 47 -1.00 -10.75 13.67
CA ALA A 47 -1.71 -9.60 14.21
C ALA A 47 -3.24 -9.79 14.14
N TYR A 48 -3.76 -10.22 12.98
CA TYR A 48 -5.17 -10.50 12.74
C TYR A 48 -5.72 -11.48 13.77
N GLY A 49 -5.07 -12.64 13.92
CA GLY A 49 -5.51 -13.66 14.88
C GLY A 49 -5.53 -13.17 16.32
N ARG A 50 -4.53 -12.36 16.72
CA ARG A 50 -4.44 -11.79 18.06
C ARG A 50 -5.49 -10.73 18.34
N ILE A 51 -5.77 -9.85 17.38
CA ILE A 51 -6.82 -8.83 17.49
C ILE A 51 -8.18 -9.52 17.60
N LYS A 52 -8.51 -10.39 16.63
CA LYS A 52 -9.80 -11.08 16.58
C LYS A 52 -10.08 -11.97 17.79
N ALA A 53 -9.05 -12.45 18.48
CA ALA A 53 -9.20 -13.25 19.70
C ALA A 53 -9.74 -12.46 20.90
N VAL A 54 -9.53 -11.14 20.94
CA VAL A 54 -9.96 -10.27 22.05
C VAL A 54 -11.03 -9.25 21.62
N ASP A 55 -11.07 -8.92 20.33
CA ASP A 55 -12.03 -8.02 19.70
C ASP A 55 -12.41 -8.54 18.31
N PRO A 56 -13.44 -9.40 18.20
CA PRO A 56 -13.87 -9.98 16.92
C PRO A 56 -14.44 -8.95 15.93
N ASP A 57 -14.95 -7.83 16.45
CA ASP A 57 -15.63 -6.79 15.67
C ASP A 57 -14.65 -5.74 15.11
N ALA A 58 -13.45 -5.62 15.70
CA ALA A 58 -12.39 -4.76 15.19
C ALA A 58 -12.04 -5.05 13.73
N ILE A 59 -11.98 -4.02 12.90
CA ILE A 59 -11.60 -4.12 11.49
C ILE A 59 -10.08 -4.22 11.38
N VAL A 60 -9.56 -5.24 10.69
CA VAL A 60 -8.13 -5.35 10.41
C VAL A 60 -7.86 -4.98 8.96
N VAL A 61 -7.04 -3.96 8.75
CA VAL A 61 -6.65 -3.44 7.44
C VAL A 61 -5.21 -3.85 7.17
N SER A 62 -4.91 -4.36 5.97
CA SER A 62 -3.50 -4.45 5.56
C SER A 62 -2.88 -3.06 5.50
N ALA A 63 -1.56 -3.00 5.58
CA ALA A 63 -0.78 -1.82 5.25
C ALA A 63 -1.18 -1.30 3.87
N GLY A 64 -1.21 0.01 3.73
CA GLY A 64 -1.28 0.64 2.43
C GLY A 64 -0.08 0.29 1.55
N LEU A 65 -0.31 -0.27 0.36
CA LEU A 65 0.76 -0.42 -0.63
C LEU A 65 1.06 0.93 -1.29
N ALA A 66 2.34 1.23 -1.45
CA ALA A 66 2.81 2.41 -2.17
C ALA A 66 2.73 2.17 -3.69
N PRO A 67 2.28 3.13 -4.51
CA PRO A 67 2.45 3.09 -5.94
C PRO A 67 3.94 3.25 -6.29
N THR A 68 4.60 2.18 -6.71
CA THR A 68 6.04 2.18 -7.08
C THR A 68 6.25 2.18 -8.59
N GLY A 69 5.14 2.03 -9.32
CA GLY A 69 5.06 2.08 -10.76
C GLY A 69 5.34 0.73 -11.40
N ARG A 70 5.46 0.70 -12.73
CA ARG A 70 5.66 -0.53 -13.50
C ARG A 70 7.13 -0.93 -13.50
N VAL A 71 7.55 -1.62 -12.44
CA VAL A 71 8.93 -2.12 -12.29
C VAL A 71 9.15 -3.29 -13.24
N THR A 72 10.18 -3.21 -14.08
CA THR A 72 10.52 -4.30 -15.01
C THR A 72 11.55 -5.23 -14.41
N GLY A 73 11.41 -6.53 -14.65
CA GLY A 73 12.39 -7.55 -14.26
C GLY A 73 12.00 -8.31 -12.99
N SER A 74 12.99 -8.96 -12.39
CA SER A 74 12.81 -9.70 -11.14
C SER A 74 14.05 -9.59 -10.25
N TRP A 75 13.83 -9.69 -8.95
CA TRP A 75 14.88 -9.73 -7.94
C TRP A 75 14.60 -10.88 -6.98
N ASN A 76 15.59 -11.74 -6.77
CA ASN A 76 15.45 -12.97 -5.96
C ASN A 76 14.22 -13.83 -6.30
N GLY A 77 13.79 -13.85 -7.56
CA GLY A 77 12.65 -14.63 -8.03
C GLY A 77 11.29 -13.93 -7.91
N HIS A 78 11.24 -12.72 -7.34
CA HIS A 78 10.03 -11.90 -7.23
C HIS A 78 9.89 -10.99 -8.45
N ALA A 79 8.72 -10.98 -9.08
CA ALA A 79 8.48 -10.18 -10.28
C ALA A 79 8.23 -8.71 -9.93
N GLY A 80 8.61 -7.80 -10.83
CA GLY A 80 8.43 -6.37 -10.62
C GLY A 80 9.20 -5.84 -9.43
N HIS A 81 10.37 -6.41 -9.14
CA HIS A 81 11.18 -6.13 -7.96
C HIS A 81 12.61 -5.79 -8.38
N ASN A 82 13.23 -4.80 -7.73
CA ASN A 82 14.60 -4.34 -8.02
C ASN A 82 15.56 -4.38 -6.82
N GLY A 83 15.14 -4.96 -5.71
CA GLY A 83 15.86 -5.01 -4.43
C GLY A 83 15.51 -3.88 -3.47
N LEU A 84 14.94 -2.77 -3.95
CA LEU A 84 14.57 -1.59 -3.15
C LEU A 84 13.06 -1.40 -3.03
N PHE A 85 12.32 -1.72 -4.07
CA PHE A 85 10.87 -1.67 -4.06
C PHE A 85 10.29 -2.70 -5.04
N GLN A 86 9.02 -3.06 -4.81
CA GLN A 86 8.27 -3.95 -5.67
C GLN A 86 7.02 -3.25 -6.21
N ASP A 87 6.72 -3.46 -7.49
CA ASP A 87 5.47 -3.09 -8.16
C ASP A 87 4.30 -3.54 -7.28
N GLU A 88 3.44 -2.59 -6.89
CA GLU A 88 2.34 -2.84 -5.97
C GLU A 88 1.37 -3.93 -6.46
N ARG A 89 1.25 -4.11 -7.78
CA ARG A 89 0.38 -5.12 -8.37
C ARG A 89 1.01 -6.50 -8.32
N GLU A 90 2.32 -6.60 -8.50
CA GLU A 90 3.04 -7.88 -8.35
C GLU A 90 3.13 -8.26 -6.87
N PHE A 91 3.45 -7.30 -5.99
CA PHE A 91 3.44 -7.51 -4.54
C PHE A 91 2.05 -7.98 -4.07
N PHE A 92 0.96 -7.39 -4.56
CA PHE A 92 -0.40 -7.81 -4.20
C PHE A 92 -0.74 -9.23 -4.67
N LYS A 93 -0.30 -9.64 -5.88
CA LYS A 93 -0.49 -11.03 -6.34
C LYS A 93 0.24 -12.01 -5.42
N GLU A 94 1.45 -11.69 -5.02
CA GLU A 94 2.23 -12.50 -4.08
C GLU A 94 1.60 -12.51 -2.68
N PHE A 95 1.08 -11.37 -2.21
CA PHE A 95 0.31 -11.24 -0.97
C PHE A 95 -0.91 -12.17 -0.95
N VAL A 96 -1.70 -12.19 -2.03
CA VAL A 96 -2.83 -13.12 -2.16
C VAL A 96 -2.35 -14.56 -2.17
N THR A 97 -1.28 -14.86 -2.92
CA THR A 97 -0.72 -16.21 -3.05
C THR A 97 -0.24 -16.75 -1.69
N ALA A 98 0.33 -15.89 -0.86
CA ALA A 98 0.75 -16.20 0.50
C ALA A 98 -0.43 -16.34 1.49
N GLY A 99 -1.67 -16.08 1.06
CA GLY A 99 -2.87 -16.22 1.87
C GLY A 99 -3.31 -14.95 2.61
N GLY A 100 -2.74 -13.80 2.28
CA GLY A 100 -3.03 -12.53 2.98
C GLY A 100 -4.50 -12.12 2.95
N GLY A 101 -5.25 -12.53 1.91
CA GLY A 101 -6.69 -12.30 1.81
C GLY A 101 -7.52 -12.92 2.96
N ASN A 102 -6.99 -13.94 3.64
CA ASN A 102 -7.67 -14.59 4.79
C ASN A 102 -7.45 -13.84 6.11
N CYS A 103 -6.56 -12.86 6.14
CA CYS A 103 -6.08 -12.17 7.35
C CYS A 103 -6.39 -10.68 7.33
N VAL A 104 -7.42 -10.27 6.57
CA VAL A 104 -7.85 -8.88 6.44
C VAL A 104 -9.36 -8.77 6.31
N ASP A 105 -9.90 -7.66 6.81
CA ASP A 105 -11.26 -7.21 6.55
C ASP A 105 -11.30 -6.18 5.40
N ALA A 106 -10.23 -5.39 5.25
CA ALA A 106 -10.01 -4.47 4.13
C ALA A 106 -8.55 -4.45 3.69
N VAL A 107 -8.32 -4.11 2.42
CA VAL A 107 -6.97 -3.96 1.85
C VAL A 107 -6.60 -2.48 1.85
N GLY A 108 -5.52 -2.11 2.51
CA GLY A 108 -4.97 -0.75 2.44
C GLY A 108 -4.30 -0.47 1.10
N TYR A 109 -4.40 0.77 0.63
CA TYR A 109 -3.65 1.27 -0.52
C TYR A 109 -3.39 2.77 -0.39
N HIS A 110 -2.26 3.26 -0.91
CA HIS A 110 -1.93 4.67 -0.92
C HIS A 110 -2.05 5.27 -2.33
N PRO A 111 -3.25 5.58 -2.86
CA PRO A 111 -3.42 6.07 -4.23
C PRO A 111 -2.92 7.51 -4.42
N TYR A 112 -1.63 7.76 -4.24
CA TYR A 112 -1.02 9.04 -4.58
C TYR A 112 -1.17 9.32 -6.08
N GLY A 113 -1.71 10.49 -6.41
CA GLY A 113 -1.96 10.88 -7.80
C GLY A 113 -0.72 11.43 -8.51
N TYR A 114 0.34 11.76 -7.78
CA TYR A 114 1.56 12.37 -8.32
C TYR A 114 1.23 13.56 -9.24
N ALA A 115 1.69 13.55 -10.50
CA ALA A 115 1.40 14.61 -11.46
C ALA A 115 0.08 14.42 -12.24
N ALA A 116 -0.60 13.27 -12.06
CA ALA A 116 -1.84 12.98 -12.75
C ALA A 116 -3.03 13.71 -12.10
N ASP A 117 -3.99 14.15 -12.91
CA ASP A 117 -5.26 14.67 -12.40
C ASP A 117 -6.07 13.55 -11.70
N TYR A 118 -7.00 13.93 -10.83
CA TYR A 118 -7.74 12.99 -9.99
C TYR A 118 -8.61 12.01 -10.78
N ASP A 119 -9.06 12.39 -11.99
CA ASP A 119 -9.93 11.60 -12.84
C ASP A 119 -9.22 10.86 -13.97
N ASN A 120 -7.90 11.05 -14.12
CA ASN A 120 -7.08 10.35 -15.12
C ASN A 120 -7.28 8.83 -15.00
N PRO A 121 -7.72 8.15 -16.07
CA PRO A 121 -7.97 6.72 -15.99
C PRO A 121 -6.65 5.94 -15.83
N PRO A 122 -6.66 4.82 -15.08
CA PRO A 122 -5.49 3.97 -14.96
C PRO A 122 -5.35 3.13 -16.23
N ASP A 123 -4.12 3.00 -16.77
CA ASP A 123 -3.70 2.20 -17.93
C ASP A 123 -4.67 2.05 -19.12
N PRO A 124 -4.25 2.27 -20.38
CA PRO A 124 -2.93 2.70 -20.84
C PRO A 124 -2.84 4.23 -21.03
N ASP A 125 -3.55 5.02 -20.23
CA ASP A 125 -3.67 6.46 -20.46
C ASP A 125 -2.33 7.21 -20.28
N PRO A 126 -1.95 8.12 -21.20
CA PRO A 126 -0.72 8.91 -21.08
C PRO A 126 -0.67 9.77 -19.82
N GLY A 127 -1.83 10.18 -19.28
CA GLY A 127 -1.95 10.94 -18.05
C GLY A 127 -1.64 10.15 -16.78
N CYS A 128 -1.56 8.81 -16.84
CA CYS A 128 -1.16 7.93 -15.74
C CYS A 128 0.20 7.29 -16.04
N THR A 129 1.22 8.11 -16.26
CA THR A 129 2.57 7.62 -16.64
C THR A 129 3.13 6.70 -15.54
N ASN A 130 3.65 5.54 -15.95
CA ASN A 130 4.20 4.50 -15.06
C ASN A 130 3.19 3.92 -14.05
N GLY A 131 1.88 4.17 -14.20
CA GLY A 131 0.86 3.76 -13.24
C GLY A 131 0.71 4.71 -12.04
N PHE A 132 1.35 5.88 -12.08
CA PHE A 132 1.28 6.91 -11.04
C PHE A 132 0.03 7.78 -11.20
N CYS A 133 -1.12 7.27 -10.77
CA CYS A 133 -2.37 8.04 -10.73
C CYS A 133 -3.31 7.55 -9.62
N PHE A 134 -4.16 8.45 -9.12
CA PHE A 134 -5.09 8.19 -8.03
C PHE A 134 -6.03 7.02 -8.35
N ARG A 135 -6.53 6.96 -9.59
CA ARG A 135 -7.40 5.87 -10.04
C ARG A 135 -6.66 4.54 -10.26
N GLY A 136 -5.35 4.47 -10.04
CA GLY A 136 -4.59 3.22 -9.97
C GLY A 136 -5.16 2.20 -8.98
N VAL A 137 -5.87 2.68 -7.95
CA VAL A 137 -6.63 1.85 -7.01
C VAL A 137 -7.65 0.93 -7.70
N GLU A 138 -8.22 1.33 -8.83
CA GLU A 138 -9.17 0.52 -9.60
C GLU A 138 -8.49 -0.77 -10.10
N LYS A 139 -7.20 -0.71 -10.45
CA LYS A 139 -6.42 -1.88 -10.87
C LYS A 139 -6.10 -2.82 -9.72
N LEU A 140 -5.86 -2.30 -8.53
CA LEU A 140 -5.75 -3.12 -7.33
C LEU A 140 -7.08 -3.83 -7.02
N TYR A 141 -8.21 -3.12 -7.15
CA TYR A 141 -9.53 -3.71 -6.94
C TYR A 141 -9.92 -4.73 -8.02
N GLU A 142 -9.51 -4.53 -9.28
CA GLU A 142 -9.60 -5.56 -10.33
C GLU A 142 -8.84 -6.85 -9.92
N LEU A 143 -7.63 -6.71 -9.37
CA LEU A 143 -6.87 -7.86 -8.85
C LEU A 143 -7.54 -8.52 -7.65
N MET A 144 -8.12 -7.75 -6.72
CA MET A 144 -8.90 -8.29 -5.62
C MET A 144 -10.07 -9.14 -6.13
N GLN A 145 -10.84 -8.62 -7.08
CA GLN A 145 -11.99 -9.33 -7.67
C GLN A 145 -11.54 -10.62 -8.36
N ALA A 146 -10.47 -10.57 -9.14
CA ALA A 146 -9.91 -11.74 -9.84
C ALA A 146 -9.41 -12.83 -8.87
N ASN A 147 -9.11 -12.46 -7.63
CA ASN A 147 -8.57 -13.35 -6.61
C ASN A 147 -9.58 -13.68 -5.48
N GLY A 148 -10.87 -13.48 -5.71
CA GLY A 148 -11.92 -13.90 -4.78
C GLY A 148 -12.08 -13.01 -3.55
N LEU A 149 -11.59 -11.77 -3.60
CA LEU A 149 -11.70 -10.76 -2.54
C LEU A 149 -12.69 -9.65 -2.89
N ALA A 150 -13.66 -9.93 -3.78
CA ALA A 150 -14.65 -8.96 -4.25
C ALA A 150 -15.65 -8.50 -3.17
N ASP A 151 -15.77 -9.26 -2.08
CA ASP A 151 -16.58 -8.95 -0.90
C ASP A 151 -15.90 -7.93 0.03
N LYS A 152 -14.59 -7.73 -0.11
CA LYS A 152 -13.78 -6.81 0.69
C LYS A 152 -13.62 -5.46 0.00
N LYS A 153 -13.25 -4.45 0.78
CA LYS A 153 -13.02 -3.08 0.29
C LYS A 153 -11.53 -2.77 0.20
N VAL A 154 -11.19 -1.83 -0.68
CA VAL A 154 -9.92 -1.11 -0.61
C VAL A 154 -10.13 0.13 0.25
N TRP A 155 -9.23 0.38 1.19
CA TRP A 155 -9.17 1.61 1.98
C TRP A 155 -8.02 2.46 1.48
N ALA A 156 -8.32 3.67 1.01
CA ALA A 156 -7.30 4.67 0.68
C ALA A 156 -6.81 5.31 1.99
N THR A 157 -5.74 4.78 2.57
CA THR A 157 -5.24 5.17 3.89
C THR A 157 -4.31 6.38 3.83
N GLU A 158 -3.70 6.62 2.67
CA GLU A 158 -3.00 7.86 2.34
C GLU A 158 -3.25 8.26 0.88
N PHE A 159 -3.44 9.54 0.60
CA PHE A 159 -3.47 10.08 -0.75
C PHE A 159 -3.32 11.60 -0.70
N GLY A 160 -2.91 12.19 -1.83
CA GLY A 160 -2.80 13.63 -1.94
C GLY A 160 -2.02 14.04 -3.18
N TRP A 161 -1.93 15.37 -3.34
CA TRP A 161 -1.22 16.02 -4.42
C TRP A 161 -0.39 17.18 -3.90
N ILE A 162 0.75 17.41 -4.54
CA ILE A 162 1.52 18.63 -4.36
C ILE A 162 0.97 19.65 -5.36
N VAL A 163 0.36 20.74 -4.88
CA VAL A 163 -0.27 21.75 -5.75
C VAL A 163 0.49 23.07 -5.74
N SER A 164 0.83 23.59 -4.56
CA SER A 164 1.54 24.88 -4.43
C SER A 164 2.58 24.80 -3.31
N PRO A 165 3.69 24.09 -3.54
CA PRO A 165 4.75 23.99 -2.55
C PRO A 165 5.41 25.37 -2.36
N PRO A 166 5.75 25.77 -1.11
CA PRO A 166 6.49 27.01 -0.85
C PRO A 166 7.86 27.06 -1.52
N ASP A 167 8.36 28.25 -1.84
CA ASP A 167 9.68 28.44 -2.47
C ASP A 167 10.82 27.80 -1.65
N GLU A 168 10.74 27.83 -0.32
CA GLU A 168 11.72 27.20 0.56
C GLU A 168 11.79 25.68 0.40
N CYS A 169 10.66 25.01 0.09
CA CYS A 169 10.64 23.60 -0.26
C CYS A 169 11.30 23.37 -1.62
N LEU A 170 10.96 24.18 -2.63
CA LEU A 170 11.51 24.06 -3.98
C LEU A 170 13.02 24.30 -4.05
N ASN A 171 13.57 25.05 -3.09
CA ASN A 171 15.01 25.34 -2.99
C ASN A 171 15.78 24.35 -2.10
N ASP A 172 15.10 23.41 -1.44
CA ASP A 172 15.73 22.35 -0.65
C ASP A 172 16.16 21.20 -1.58
N GLY A 173 17.43 20.79 -1.56
CA GLY A 173 17.93 19.72 -2.43
C GLY A 173 17.26 18.36 -2.22
N SER A 174 16.55 18.14 -1.11
CA SER A 174 15.71 16.95 -0.88
C SER A 174 14.44 16.93 -1.75
N TRP A 175 14.07 18.06 -2.37
CA TRP A 175 12.90 18.20 -3.24
C TRP A 175 13.17 17.95 -4.72
N ASP A 176 14.42 17.83 -5.15
CA ASP A 176 14.78 17.59 -6.56
C ASP A 176 14.02 16.38 -7.14
N GLY A 177 13.81 15.34 -6.34
CA GLY A 177 13.06 14.13 -6.70
C GLY A 177 11.53 14.22 -6.57
N ARG A 178 10.99 15.38 -6.15
CA ARG A 178 9.55 15.60 -5.87
C ARG A 178 8.91 16.65 -6.78
N THR A 179 9.71 17.52 -7.40
CA THR A 179 9.20 18.59 -8.28
C THR A 179 8.36 18.07 -9.45
N TRP A 180 8.69 16.90 -9.98
CA TRP A 180 7.91 16.28 -11.06
C TRP A 180 6.51 15.86 -10.64
N GLN A 181 6.22 15.77 -9.34
CA GLN A 181 4.94 15.34 -8.78
C GLN A 181 3.94 16.50 -8.59
N ILE A 182 4.34 17.73 -8.92
CA ILE A 182 3.48 18.91 -8.77
C ILE A 182 2.40 18.88 -9.85
N VAL A 183 1.14 19.01 -9.45
CA VAL A 183 0.00 19.16 -10.37
C VAL A 183 -0.15 20.62 -10.76
N SER A 184 -0.26 20.88 -12.07
CA SER A 184 -0.49 22.20 -12.66
C SER A 184 -1.94 22.41 -13.10
#